data_AF-A0A1Q7X6Z9-F1
#
_entry.id   AF-A0A1Q7X6Z9-F1
#
_cell.length_a   1.000
_cell.length_b   1.000
_cell.length_c   1.000
_cell.angle_alpha   90.00
_cell.angle_beta   90.00
_cell.angle_gamma   90.00
#
_symmetry.space_group_name_H-M   'P 1'
#
loop_
_entity.id
_entity.type
_entity.pdbx_description
1 polymer ?
#
loop_
_entity_poly.entity_id
_entity_poly.type
_entity_poly.pdbx_seq_one_letter_code
_entity_poly.pdbx_strand_id
1 'polypeptide(L)'
;MVDGLAPSGKLLVPAAPAEPLTINVFSLITRRSSVAGWYSGTARDSQDTLEFSSLSGVHPMIEKYPLDQVARAYEQMHSGKVRFRVVLTFDN
;
A
#
# COMPACT_ATOMS: atom_id res chain seq x y z
N MET A 1 -13.05 3.39 11.16
CA MET A 1 -12.63 3.30 9.74
C MET A 1 -13.63 3.95 8.82
N VAL A 2 -14.82 3.35 8.63
CA VAL A 2 -15.88 3.91 7.78
C VAL A 2 -16.46 5.22 8.35
N ASP A 3 -16.48 5.39 9.67
CA ASP A 3 -17.04 6.58 10.33
C ASP A 3 -16.25 7.87 10.05
N GLY A 4 -14.97 7.73 9.68
CA GLY A 4 -14.11 8.86 9.30
C GLY A 4 -14.31 9.32 7.86
N LEU A 5 -15.16 8.63 7.08
CA LEU A 5 -15.45 9.04 5.71
C LEU A 5 -16.40 10.24 5.67
N ALA A 6 -16.14 11.13 4.71
CA ALA A 6 -17.12 12.11 4.27
C ALA A 6 -18.37 11.41 3.69
N PRO A 7 -19.52 12.11 3.60
CA PRO A 7 -20.69 11.58 2.92
C PRO A 7 -20.34 11.09 1.50
N SER A 8 -20.86 9.93 1.12
CA SER A 8 -20.56 9.22 -0.13
C SER A 8 -19.10 8.75 -0.30
N GLY A 9 -18.30 8.74 0.77
CA GLY A 9 -16.91 8.29 0.74
C GLY A 9 -16.76 6.77 0.49
N LYS A 10 -15.59 6.38 -0.01
CA LYS A 10 -15.20 4.99 -0.27
C LYS A 10 -13.97 4.61 0.55
N LEU A 11 -14.07 3.53 1.34
CA LEU A 11 -12.93 2.87 1.95
C LEU A 11 -12.38 1.83 0.97
N LEU A 12 -11.14 2.02 0.50
CA LEU A 12 -10.41 1.01 -0.27
C LEU A 12 -9.53 0.17 0.66
N VAL A 13 -9.60 -1.14 0.51
CA VAL A 13 -8.85 -2.11 1.31
C VAL A 13 -7.76 -2.74 0.42
N PRO A 14 -6.48 -2.32 0.54
CA PRO A 14 -5.38 -2.83 -0.29
C PRO A 14 -4.66 -4.04 0.32
N ALA A 15 -4.93 -4.36 1.59
CA ALA A 15 -4.25 -5.41 2.33
C ALA A 15 -5.27 -6.37 2.98
N ALA A 16 -4.85 -7.62 3.14
CA ALA A 16 -5.64 -8.67 3.78
C ALA A 16 -4.99 -9.07 5.12
N PRO A 17 -5.35 -8.42 6.25
CA PRO A 17 -4.98 -8.90 7.58
C PRO A 17 -5.68 -10.23 7.89
N ALA A 18 -5.15 -10.98 8.86
CA ALA A 18 -5.74 -12.24 9.28
C ALA A 18 -7.07 -12.03 10.03
N GLU A 19 -7.19 -10.93 10.77
CA GLU A 19 -8.39 -10.55 11.48
C GLU A 19 -9.47 -10.00 10.53
N PRO A 20 -10.75 -10.39 10.70
CA PRO A 20 -11.82 -9.92 9.85
C PRO A 20 -12.11 -8.43 10.08
N LEU A 21 -12.39 -7.72 8.98
CA LEU A 21 -12.84 -6.34 9.03
C LEU A 21 -14.30 -6.28 9.53
N THR A 22 -14.53 -5.61 10.66
CA THR A 22 -15.87 -5.34 11.19
C THR A 22 -16.33 -3.93 10.80
N ILE A 23 -17.56 -3.79 10.30
CA ILE A 23 -18.11 -2.52 9.81
C ILE A 23 -19.44 -2.20 10.49
N ASN A 24 -19.61 -0.96 10.93
CA ASN A 24 -20.90 -0.46 11.40
C ASN A 24 -21.85 -0.17 10.22
N VAL A 25 -22.90 -0.97 10.11
CA VAL A 25 -23.91 -0.86 9.03
C VAL A 25 -24.68 0.46 9.09
N PHE A 26 -24.94 1.00 10.28
CA PHE A 26 -25.65 2.27 10.41
C PHE A 26 -24.88 3.43 9.75
N SER A 27 -23.56 3.42 9.89
CA SER A 27 -22.67 4.40 9.26
C SER A 27 -22.63 4.27 7.74
N LEU A 28 -22.69 3.04 7.21
CA LEU A 28 -22.80 2.82 5.77
C LEU A 28 -24.07 3.46 5.19
N ILE A 29 -25.21 3.25 5.85
CA ILE A 29 -26.51 3.76 5.41
C ILE A 29 -26.56 5.29 5.52
N THR A 30 -26.30 5.81 6.73
CA THR A 30 -26.48 7.25 7.00
C THR A 30 -25.51 8.14 6.24
N ARG A 31 -24.28 7.66 5.97
CA ARG A 31 -23.27 8.40 5.21
C ARG A 31 -23.24 8.03 3.73
N ARG A 32 -24.01 7.05 3.26
CA ARG A 32 -23.94 6.50 1.89
C ARG A 32 -22.53 6.03 1.53
N SER A 33 -21.82 5.47 2.50
CA SER A 33 -20.42 5.04 2.32
C SER A 33 -20.32 3.69 1.61
N SER A 34 -19.18 3.43 0.98
CA SER A 34 -18.88 2.17 0.30
C SER A 34 -17.55 1.57 0.75
N VAL A 35 -17.42 0.25 0.64
CA VAL A 35 -16.18 -0.48 0.91
C VAL A 35 -15.85 -1.34 -0.31
N ALA A 36 -14.60 -1.30 -0.76
CA ALA A 36 -14.12 -2.10 -1.89
C ALA A 36 -12.68 -2.58 -1.66
N GLY A 37 -12.35 -3.76 -2.18
CA GLY A 37 -10.98 -4.28 -2.19
C GLY A 37 -10.27 -3.95 -3.50
N TRP A 38 -8.96 -3.72 -3.43
CA TRP A 38 -8.13 -3.54 -4.63
C TRP A 38 -6.66 -3.87 -4.33
N TYR A 39 -6.18 -5.04 -4.80
CA TYR A 39 -4.82 -5.49 -4.53
C TYR A 39 -3.79 -4.90 -5.50
N SER A 40 -4.13 -4.82 -6.78
CA SER A 40 -3.27 -4.32 -7.85
C SER A 40 -4.10 -3.82 -9.02
N GLY A 41 -3.53 -2.89 -9.80
CA GLY A 41 -4.08 -2.47 -11.08
C GLY A 41 -3.64 -3.37 -12.24
N THR A 42 -4.05 -2.97 -13.44
CA THR A 42 -3.62 -3.51 -14.73
C THR A 42 -2.21 -3.02 -15.11
N ALA A 43 -1.64 -3.58 -16.17
CA ALA A 43 -0.38 -3.09 -16.73
C ALA A 43 -0.45 -1.61 -17.15
N ARG A 44 -1.62 -1.17 -17.64
CA ARG A 44 -1.86 0.23 -18.01
C ARG A 44 -1.86 1.15 -16.79
N ASP A 45 -2.53 0.74 -15.72
CA ASP A 45 -2.54 1.51 -14.47
C ASP A 45 -1.11 1.70 -13.91
N SER A 46 -0.26 0.69 -14.07
CA SER A 46 1.16 0.76 -13.67
C SER A 46 1.94 1.75 -14.53
N GLN A 47 1.73 1.74 -15.86
CA GLN A 47 2.35 2.70 -16.77
C GLN A 47 1.94 4.13 -16.44
N ASP A 48 0.64 4.39 -16.30
CA ASP A 48 0.11 5.70 -15.96
C ASP A 48 0.66 6.19 -14.60
N THR A 49 0.82 5.27 -13.63
CA THR A 49 1.42 5.57 -12.32
C THR A 49 2.90 5.96 -12.42
N LEU A 50 3.68 5.25 -13.24
CA LEU A 50 5.10 5.56 -13.45
C LEU A 50 5.28 6.90 -14.16
N GLU A 51 4.47 7.17 -15.18
CA GLU A 51 4.45 8.47 -15.88
C GLU A 51 4.11 9.61 -14.92
N PHE A 52 3.04 9.45 -14.13
CA PHE A 52 2.67 10.43 -13.10
C PHE A 52 3.81 10.63 -12.09
N SER A 53 4.44 9.55 -11.61
CA SER A 53 5.52 9.63 -10.62
C SER A 53 6.74 10.38 -11.18
N SER A 54 7.09 10.12 -12.44
CA SER A 54 8.17 10.83 -13.13
C SER A 54 7.85 12.32 -13.32
N LEU A 55 6.60 12.68 -13.63
CA LEU A 55 6.18 14.06 -13.83
C LEU A 55 6.11 14.85 -12.51
N SER A 56 5.74 14.19 -11.41
CA SER A 56 5.52 14.81 -10.11
C SER A 56 6.70 14.71 -9.13
N GLY A 57 7.76 13.97 -9.50
CA GLY A 57 8.92 13.75 -8.64
C GLY A 57 8.62 12.86 -7.43
N VAL A 58 7.63 11.97 -7.53
CA VAL A 58 7.28 11.02 -6.47
C VAL A 58 8.25 9.84 -6.52
N HIS A 59 8.97 9.63 -5.42
CA HIS A 59 9.91 8.53 -5.27
C HIS A 59 9.65 7.75 -3.97
N PRO A 60 9.83 6.42 -3.99
CA PRO A 60 9.78 5.63 -2.76
C PRO A 60 10.98 5.95 -1.87
N MET A 61 10.78 5.91 -0.56
CA MET A 61 11.89 5.92 0.39
C MET A 61 12.38 4.49 0.58
N ILE A 62 13.61 4.24 0.16
CA ILE A 62 14.17 2.89 0.08
C ILE A 62 15.45 2.77 0.90
N GLU A 63 15.66 1.57 1.43
CA GLU A 63 16.93 1.13 1.98
C GLU A 63 17.48 0.01 1.10
N LYS A 64 18.68 0.22 0.58
CA LYS A 64 19.32 -0.72 -0.35
C LYS A 64 20.18 -1.72 0.39
N TYR A 65 20.09 -2.98 -0.01
CA TYR A 65 20.92 -4.06 0.52
C TYR A 65 21.50 -4.85 -0.67
N PRO A 66 22.81 -5.14 -0.70
CA PRO A 66 23.34 -6.06 -1.70
C PRO A 66 22.74 -7.45 -1.55
N LEU A 67 22.69 -8.20 -2.65
CA LEU A 67 22.04 -9.52 -2.69
C LEU A 67 22.63 -10.51 -1.67
N ASP A 68 23.93 -10.44 -1.40
CA ASP A 68 24.62 -11.27 -0.39
C ASP A 68 24.13 -11.02 1.05
N GLN A 69 23.47 -9.89 1.30
CA GLN A 69 22.87 -9.51 2.59
C GLN A 69 21.36 -9.78 2.66
N VAL A 70 20.81 -10.66 1.82
CA VAL A 70 19.36 -10.96 1.76
C VAL A 70 18.75 -11.32 3.13
N ALA A 71 19.45 -12.07 3.97
CA ALA A 71 18.95 -12.45 5.30
C ALA A 71 18.71 -11.22 6.18
N ARG A 72 19.70 -10.31 6.23
CA ARG A 72 19.59 -9.03 6.95
C ARG A 72 18.50 -8.15 6.37
N ALA A 73 18.43 -8.07 5.04
CA ALA A 73 17.41 -7.29 4.34
C ALA A 73 15.99 -7.79 4.69
N TYR A 74 15.80 -9.11 4.74
CA TYR A 74 14.54 -9.73 5.13
C TYR A 74 14.16 -9.43 6.59
N GLU A 75 15.10 -9.54 7.53
CA GLU A 75 14.86 -9.21 8.95
C GLU A 75 14.45 -7.74 9.13
N GLN A 76 15.05 -6.80 8.40
CA GLN A 76 14.69 -5.39 8.46
C GLN A 76 13.27 -5.13 7.94
N MET A 77 12.89 -5.78 6.83
CA MET A 77 11.53 -5.74 6.31
C MET A 77 10.54 -6.36 7.31
N HIS A 78 10.84 -7.56 7.82
CA HIS A 78 9.93 -8.31 8.69
C HIS A 78 9.73 -7.65 10.05
N SER A 79 10.79 -7.05 10.62
CA SER A 79 10.70 -6.31 11.88
C SER A 79 9.98 -4.97 11.76
N GLY A 80 9.70 -4.48 10.55
CA GLY A 80 9.06 -3.19 10.30
C GLY A 80 9.92 -1.97 10.65
N LYS A 81 11.22 -2.16 10.91
CA LYS A 81 12.15 -1.08 11.28
C LYS A 81 12.64 -0.27 10.08
N VAL A 82 12.55 -0.83 8.88
CA VAL A 82 12.89 -0.15 7.63
C VAL A 82 12.00 1.07 7.38
N ARG A 83 12.55 2.14 6.81
CA ARG A 83 11.79 3.30 6.35
C ARG A 83 11.99 3.56 4.85
N PHE A 84 11.12 3.10 3.96
CA PHE A 84 9.88 2.31 4.12
C PHE A 84 9.94 0.99 3.34
N ARG A 85 10.89 0.84 2.41
CA ARG A 85 11.01 -0.36 1.57
C ARG A 85 12.44 -0.83 1.46
N VAL A 86 12.63 -2.12 1.71
CA VAL A 86 13.88 -2.83 1.41
C VAL A 86 13.94 -3.07 -0.10
N VAL A 87 15.08 -2.74 -0.71
CA VAL A 87 15.36 -3.01 -2.13
C VAL A 87 16.68 -3.76 -2.22
N LEU A 88 16.67 -4.93 -2.83
CA LEU A 88 17.90 -5.67 -3.12
C LEU A 88 18.58 -5.05 -4.34
N THR A 89 19.89 -4.88 -4.25
CA THR A 89 20.73 -4.45 -5.37
C THR A 89 21.58 -5.62 -5.85
N PHE A 90 21.64 -5.75 -7.17
CA PHE A 90 22.59 -6.62 -7.84
C PHE A 90 23.78 -5.75 -8.22
N ASP A 91 24.99 -6.16 -7.83
CA ASP A 91 26.19 -5.58 -8.40
C ASP A 91 26.21 -5.97 -9.88
N ASN A 92 26.36 -4.98 -10.75
CA ASN A 92 26.56 -5.19 -12.19
C ASN A 92 28.04 -5.49 -12.47
#